data_AF-A0A9E5ATD0-F1
#
_entry.id   AF-A0A9E5ATD0-F1
#
_cell.length_a   1.000
_cell.length_b   1.000
_cell.length_c   1.000
_cell.angle_alpha   90.00
_cell.angle_beta   90.00
_cell.angle_gamma   90.00
#
_symmetry.space_group_name_H-M   'P 1'
#
loop_
_entity.id
_entity.type
_entity.pdbx_description
1 polymer ?
#
loop_
_entity_poly.entity_id
_entity_poly.type
_entity_poly.pdbx_seq_one_letter_code
_entity_poly.pdbx_strand_id
1 'polypeptide(L)' 'MTKIEDQEGIWNLLRSEETVVSLTEGHMMEPKASVSALVFHHPDCAYFGVGDVGE' A
#
# COMPACT_ATOMS: atom_id res chain seq x y z
N MET A 1 -12.99 -0.53 -1.97
CA MET A 1 -12.06 0.21 -2.86
C MET A 1 -10.83 0.54 -2.04
N THR A 2 -9.67 -0.05 -2.32
CA THR A 2 -8.42 0.32 -1.63
C THR A 2 -8.09 1.75 -2.02
N LYS A 3 -7.92 2.65 -1.04
CA LYS A 3 -7.56 4.04 -1.34
C LYS A 3 -6.07 4.10 -1.59
N ILE A 4 -5.66 4.87 -2.59
CA ILE A 4 -4.24 4.99 -2.95
C ILE A 4 -3.43 5.68 -1.84
N GLU A 5 -4.07 6.55 -1.06
CA GLU A 5 -3.52 7.24 0.10
C GLU A 5 -3.08 6.28 1.22
N ASP A 6 -3.73 5.12 1.37
CA ASP A 6 -3.49 4.19 2.49
C ASP A 6 -2.05 3.64 2.52
N GLN A 7 -1.34 3.67 1.38
CA GLN A 7 0.04 3.19 1.29
C GLN A 7 1.05 4.08 2.03
N GLU A 8 0.69 5.33 2.37
CA GLU A 8 1.57 6.20 3.18
C GLU A 8 1.92 5.56 4.53
N GLY A 9 1.00 4.79 5.11
CA GLY A 9 1.26 4.03 6.33
C GLY A 9 2.43 3.05 6.19
N ILE A 10 2.59 2.45 5.02
CA ILE A 10 3.72 1.55 4.71
C ILE A 10 5.03 2.34 4.67
N TRP A 11 5.03 3.52 4.04
CA TRP A 11 6.23 4.38 3.96
C TRP A 11 6.69 4.88 5.33
N ASN A 12 5.73 5.24 6.19
CA ASN A 12 6.00 5.65 7.57
C ASN A 12 6.60 4.50 8.39
N LEU A 13 6.11 3.27 8.19
CA LEU A 13 6.59 2.10 8.92
C LEU A 13 7.97 1.61 8.46
N LEU A 14 8.21 1.60 7.14
CA LEU A 14 9.42 1.04 6.54
C LEU A 14 10.63 1.99 6.53
N ARG A 15 10.49 3.21 7.07
CA ARG A 15 11.54 4.26 7.02
C ARG A 15 11.99 4.48 5.57
N SER A 16 11.06 4.96 4.76
CA SER A 16 11.20 5.02 3.30
C SER A 16 12.45 5.71 2.74
N GLU A 17 13.15 6.51 3.54
CA GLU A 17 14.43 7.14 3.21
C GLU A 17 15.53 6.13 2.84
N GLU A 18 15.36 4.88 3.26
CA GLU A 18 16.27 3.76 2.97
C GLU A 18 15.90 3.02 1.66
N THR A 19 14.77 3.34 1.02
CA THR A 19 14.36 2.76 -0.27
C THR A 19 14.56 3.75 -1.43
N VAL A 20 14.75 3.21 -2.63
CA VAL A 20 14.85 3.98 -3.88
C VAL A 20 13.48 4.41 -4.44
N VAL A 21 12.39 4.02 -3.77
CA VAL A 21 11.00 4.28 -4.21
C VAL A 21 10.36 5.36 -3.35
N SER A 22 9.89 6.43 -3.97
CA SER A 22 9.19 7.53 -3.30
C SER A 22 7.71 7.60 -3.67
N LEU A 23 6.92 8.31 -2.86
CA LEU A 23 5.55 8.67 -3.19
C LEU A 23 5.53 10.10 -3.73
N THR A 24 4.82 10.28 -4.84
CA THR A 24 4.47 11.60 -5.38
C THR A 24 3.37 12.27 -4.55
N GLU A 25 3.06 13.54 -4.80
CA GLU A 25 1.93 14.25 -4.17
C GLU A 25 0.58 13.56 -4.38
N GLY A 26 0.41 12.80 -5.47
CA GLY A 26 -0.78 11.99 -5.74
C GLY A 26 -0.72 10.57 -5.19
N HIS A 27 0.20 10.28 -4.26
CA HIS A 27 0.46 8.97 -3.66
C HIS A 27 0.84 7.87 -4.67
N MET A 28 1.24 8.23 -5.89
CA MET A 28 1.78 7.27 -6.86
C MET A 28 3.24 6.97 -6.54
N MET A 29 3.66 5.72 -6.74
CA MET A 29 5.07 5.32 -6.61
C MET A 29 5.92 5.81 -7.78
N GLU A 30 7.10 6.34 -7.48
CA GLU A 30 8.16 6.66 -8.43
C GLU A 30 9.44 5.90 -8.01
N PRO A 31 10.02 5.06 -8.89
CA PRO A 31 9.66 4.81 -10.27
C PRO A 31 8.33 4.05 -10.44
N LYS A 32 7.61 4.30 -11.55
CA LYS A 32 6.29 3.70 -11.82
C LYS A 32 6.28 2.16 -11.85
N ALA A 33 7.42 1.53 -12.10
CA ALA A 33 7.58 0.07 -12.08
C ALA A 33 7.91 -0.46 -10.68
N SER A 34 7.21 0.05 -9.66
CA SER A 34 7.40 -0.32 -8.25
C SER A 34 6.15 -0.98 -7.69
N VAL A 35 6.34 -1.80 -6.64
CA VAL A 35 5.26 -2.48 -5.91
C VAL A 35 5.51 -2.35 -4.41
N SER A 36 4.47 -2.02 -3.65
CA SER A 36 4.42 -2.12 -2.19
C SER A 36 3.35 -3.15 -1.78
N ALA A 37 3.53 -3.83 -0.64
CA ALA A 37 2.61 -4.85 -0.17
C ALA A 37 2.69 -5.06 1.34
N LEU A 38 1.59 -5.55 1.92
CA LEU A 38 1.57 -6.13 3.26
C LEU A 38 1.60 -7.66 3.15
N VAL A 39 2.42 -8.31 3.96
CA VAL A 39 2.56 -9.77 3.97
C VAL A 39 1.92 -10.33 5.23
N PHE A 40 0.94 -11.22 5.06
CA PHE A 40 0.26 -11.92 6.14
C PHE A 40 0.65 -13.39 6.12
N HIS A 41 1.02 -13.92 7.29
CA HIS A 41 1.47 -15.32 7.44
C HIS A 41 0.35 -16.27 7.90
N HIS A 42 -0.86 -15.77 8.12
CA HIS A 42 -1.95 -16.58 8.67
C HIS A 42 -2.44 -17.61 7.62
N PRO A 43 -2.61 -18.90 7.97
CA PRO A 43 -2.98 -19.95 7.01
C PRO A 43 -4.34 -19.71 6.35
N ASP A 44 -5.26 -19.06 7.06
CA ASP A 44 -6.58 -18.73 6.52
C ASP A 44 -6.64 -17.38 5.78
N CYS A 45 -5.49 -16.72 5.55
CA CYS A 45 -5.48 -15.42 4.88
C CYS A 45 -5.83 -15.56 3.39
N ALA A 46 -6.80 -14.77 2.93
CA ALA A 46 -7.25 -14.76 1.54
C ALA A 46 -7.52 -13.33 1.06
N TYR A 47 -7.39 -13.11 -0.24
CA TYR A 47 -7.85 -11.87 -0.88
C TYR A 47 -9.37 -11.88 -0.96
N PHE A 48 -9.99 -10.74 -0.67
CA PHE A 48 -11.42 -10.54 -0.82
C PHE A 48 -11.73 -9.10 -1.23
N GLY A 49 -12.87 -8.89 -1.88
CA GLY A 49 -13.38 -7.55 -2.18
C GLY A 49 -14.14 -6.98 -0.99
N VAL A 50 -13.87 -5.72 -0.64
CA VAL A 50 -14.55 -5.03 0.49
C VAL A 50 -16.06 -4.83 0.25
N GLY A 51 -16.50 -4.79 -1.01
CA GLY A 51 -17.89 -4.48 -1.37
C GLY A 51 -18.25 -3.00 -1.20
N ASP A 52 -19.55 -2.69 -1.30
CA ASP A 52 -20.07 -1.37 -0.97
C ASP A 52 -20.09 -1.21 0.55
N VAL A 53 -19.38 -0.19 1.01
CA VAL A 53 -19.48 0.27 2.39
C VAL A 53 -20.52 1.38 2.36
N GLY A 54 -21.73 1.07 2.85
CA GLY A 54 -22.76 2.10 3.04
C GLY A 54 -22.22 3.25 3.90
N GLU A 55 -22.81 4.43 3.73
CA GLU A 55 -22.42 5.66 4.44
C GLU A 55 -22.50 5.50 5.97
#